data_AF-A0A8T7B8V7-F1
#
_entry.id   AF-A0A8T7B8V7-F1
#
_cell.length_a   1.000
_cell.length_b   1.000
_cell.length_c   1.000
_cell.angle_alpha   90.00
_cell.angle_beta   90.00
_cell.angle_gamma   90.00
#
_symmetry.space_group_name_H-M   'P 1'
#
loop_
_entity.id
_entity.type
_entity.pdbx_description
1 polymer ?
#
loop_
_entity_poly.entity_id
_entity_poly.type
_entity_poly.pdbx_seq_one_letter_code
_entity_poly.pdbx_strand_id
1 'polypeptide(L)'
;MNEILVVKTSVLFEDKQFEGFLSRDDFDLTKTVLKHYEYQKRTDELEEDPSFQQIISYCWVVNPKEKTVLLYRRAADENYDDARLRNKLSCGV
;
A
#
# COMPACT_ATOMS: atom_id res chain seq x y z
N MET A 1 -20.09 -2.85 -4.16
CA MET A 1 -18.80 -2.34 -4.67
C MET A 1 -18.26 -1.39 -3.61
N ASN A 2 -17.01 -1.59 -3.21
CA ASN A 2 -16.39 -0.79 -2.16
C ASN A 2 -15.70 0.42 -2.77
N GLU A 3 -15.81 1.57 -2.12
CA GLU A 3 -15.01 2.75 -2.45
C GLU A 3 -13.66 2.68 -1.76
N ILE A 4 -12.62 3.12 -2.44
CA ILE A 4 -11.22 3.12 -1.97
C ILE A 4 -10.63 4.52 -2.06
N LEU A 5 -9.69 4.81 -1.16
CA LEU A 5 -8.99 6.09 -1.09
C LEU A 5 -7.88 6.12 -2.15
N VAL A 6 -7.95 7.08 -3.06
CA VAL A 6 -6.97 7.27 -4.13
C VAL A 6 -6.49 8.71 -4.20
N VAL A 7 -5.31 8.91 -4.78
CA VAL A 7 -4.73 10.23 -5.09
C VAL A 7 -4.15 10.17 -6.50
N LYS A 8 -4.23 11.27 -7.27
CA LYS A 8 -3.55 11.33 -8.58
C LYS A 8 -2.04 11.19 -8.41
N THR A 9 -1.41 10.31 -9.17
CA THR A 9 0.04 10.06 -9.12
C THR A 9 0.83 11.34 -9.37
N SER A 10 0.34 12.19 -10.28
CA SER A 10 0.97 13.47 -10.63
C SER A 10 1.00 14.51 -9.50
N VAL A 11 0.13 14.38 -8.49
CA VAL A 11 0.15 15.28 -7.31
C VAL A 11 0.78 14.64 -6.09
N LEU A 12 0.78 13.31 -6.01
CA LEU A 12 1.25 12.58 -4.83
C LEU A 12 2.74 12.82 -4.58
N PHE A 13 3.53 12.83 -5.65
CA PHE A 13 4.99 12.94 -5.56
C PHE A 13 5.55 14.27 -6.11
N GLU A 14 4.70 15.15 -6.63
CA GLU A 14 5.13 16.39 -7.30
C GLU A 14 6.26 16.08 -8.32
N ASP A 15 7.42 16.73 -8.19
CA ASP A 15 8.62 16.48 -9.02
C ASP A 15 9.62 15.48 -8.38
N LYS A 16 9.32 14.92 -7.20
CA LYS A 16 10.20 13.97 -6.52
C LYS A 16 9.99 12.55 -7.04
N GLN A 17 10.99 12.00 -7.72
CA GLN A 17 11.04 10.57 -8.03
C GLN A 17 11.86 9.81 -6.99
N PHE A 18 11.36 8.66 -6.54
CA PHE A 18 12.09 7.74 -5.67
C PHE A 18 11.64 6.29 -5.93
N GLU A 19 12.47 5.35 -5.52
CA GLU A 19 12.17 3.91 -5.52
C GLU A 19 12.49 3.36 -4.13
N GLY A 20 11.58 2.56 -3.55
CA GLY A 20 11.73 1.99 -2.21
C GLY A 20 11.00 2.75 -1.11
N PHE A 21 11.70 3.11 -0.03
CA PHE A 21 11.11 3.76 1.15
C PHE A 21 11.60 5.20 1.27
N LEU A 22 10.66 6.12 1.50
CA LEU A 22 10.93 7.52 1.77
C LEU A 22 10.47 7.86 3.19
N SER A 23 11.38 8.33 4.04
CA SER A 23 11.03 8.70 5.41
C SER A 23 10.10 9.91 5.41
N ARG A 24 9.19 9.95 6.39
CA ARG A 24 8.34 11.12 6.64
C ARG A 24 9.17 12.38 6.92
N ASP A 25 10.33 12.22 7.55
CA ASP A 25 11.24 13.34 7.85
C ASP A 25 11.83 13.95 6.58
N ASP A 26 11.98 13.16 5.51
CA ASP A 26 12.47 13.62 4.20
C ASP A 26 11.34 14.19 3.32
N PHE A 27 10.13 13.63 3.45
CA PHE A 27 8.95 14.06 2.72
C PHE A 27 7.64 13.59 3.39
N ASP A 28 6.87 14.54 3.94
CA ASP A 28 5.60 14.23 4.59
C ASP A 28 4.45 14.13 3.57
N LEU A 29 4.31 12.95 2.95
CA LEU A 29 3.25 12.62 2.00
C LEU A 29 1.84 12.75 2.60
N THR A 30 1.68 12.63 3.93
CA THR A 30 0.36 12.64 4.58
C THR A 30 -0.38 13.94 4.31
N LYS A 31 0.31 15.08 4.29
CA LYS A 31 -0.31 16.38 4.00
C LYS A 31 -0.86 16.44 2.58
N THR A 32 -0.10 15.96 1.60
CA THR A 32 -0.51 15.91 0.19
C THR A 32 -1.71 15.00 0.02
N VAL A 33 -1.68 13.80 0.61
CA VAL A 33 -2.80 12.86 0.58
C VAL A 33 -4.05 13.49 1.19
N LEU A 34 -3.98 14.03 2.41
CA LEU A 34 -5.14 14.62 3.10
C LEU A 34 -5.75 15.82 2.36
N LYS A 35 -4.96 16.52 1.52
CA LYS A 35 -5.42 17.65 0.72
C LYS A 35 -6.04 17.23 -0.62
N HIS A 36 -5.57 16.13 -1.20
CA HIS A 36 -5.87 15.75 -2.59
C HIS A 36 -6.54 14.39 -2.76
N TYR A 37 -6.88 13.70 -1.67
CA TYR A 37 -7.57 12.42 -1.75
C TYR A 37 -8.96 12.54 -2.36
N GLU A 38 -9.37 11.45 -2.99
CA GLU A 38 -10.74 11.22 -3.35
C GLU A 38 -11.10 9.75 -3.13
N TYR A 39 -12.39 9.47 -3.04
CA TYR A 39 -12.90 8.11 -3.01
C TYR A 39 -13.38 7.73 -4.40
N GLN A 40 -12.93 6.58 -4.89
CA GLN A 40 -13.38 6.01 -6.15
C GLN A 40 -13.85 4.57 -5.96
N LYS A 41 -14.76 4.11 -6.81
CA LYS A 41 -15.18 2.71 -6.80
C LYS A 41 -14.02 1.83 -7.23
N ARG A 42 -13.75 0.78 -6.46
CA ARG A 42 -12.77 -0.24 -6.84
C ARG A 42 -13.29 -1.02 -8.05
N THR A 43 -12.64 -0.88 -9.19
CA THR A 43 -12.89 -1.63 -10.43
C THR A 43 -11.56 -2.12 -11.01
N ASP A 44 -11.61 -3.11 -11.91
CA ASP A 44 -10.41 -3.65 -12.55
C ASP A 44 -9.66 -2.56 -13.35
N GLU A 45 -10.40 -1.63 -13.97
CA GLU A 45 -9.78 -0.49 -14.67
C GLU A 45 -9.04 0.46 -13.72
N LEU A 46 -9.57 0.69 -12.51
CA LEU A 46 -8.91 1.55 -11.52
C LEU A 46 -7.69 0.86 -10.89
N GLU A 47 -7.70 -0.47 -10.77
CA GLU A 47 -6.54 -1.24 -10.30
C GLU A 47 -5.35 -1.16 -11.25
N GLU A 48 -5.63 -1.00 -12.55
CA GLU A 48 -4.61 -0.94 -13.60
C GLU A 48 -4.27 0.49 -14.07
N ASP A 49 -4.99 1.52 -13.60
CA ASP A 49 -4.77 2.92 -14.02
C ASP A 49 -3.57 3.56 -13.28
N PRO A 50 -2.43 3.83 -13.97
CA PRO A 50 -1.25 4.43 -13.34
C PRO A 50 -1.44 5.91 -12.97
N SER A 51 -2.52 6.55 -13.43
CA SER A 51 -2.83 7.95 -13.13
C SER A 51 -3.25 8.14 -11.68
N PHE A 52 -3.64 7.06 -11.00
CA PHE A 52 -4.05 7.04 -9.61
C PHE A 52 -3.17 6.09 -8.80
N GLN A 53 -2.86 6.51 -7.59
CA GLN A 53 -2.24 5.67 -6.58
C GLN A 53 -3.25 5.39 -5.48
N GLN A 54 -3.47 4.12 -5.19
CA GLN A 54 -4.28 3.69 -4.04
C GLN A 54 -3.49 3.91 -2.75
N ILE A 55 -4.11 4.55 -1.77
CA ILE A 55 -3.48 4.79 -0.48
C ILE A 55 -3.75 3.59 0.44
N ILE A 56 -2.74 2.73 0.57
CA ILE A 56 -2.81 1.52 1.38
C ILE A 56 -2.10 1.75 2.70
N SER A 57 -2.84 1.62 3.81
CA SER A 57 -2.20 1.56 5.13
C SER A 57 -1.44 0.25 5.26
N TYR A 58 -0.21 0.31 5.77
CA TYR A 58 0.65 -0.85 5.89
C TYR A 58 1.32 -0.85 7.26
N CYS A 59 0.98 -1.84 8.10
CA CYS A 59 1.33 -1.83 9.51
C CYS A 59 2.17 -3.03 9.93
N TRP A 60 3.29 -2.80 10.60
CA TRP A 60 4.05 -3.86 11.26
C TRP A 60 3.49 -4.16 12.66
N VAL A 61 3.19 -5.43 12.92
CA VAL A 61 2.83 -5.90 14.26
C VAL A 61 4.08 -6.38 14.97
N VAL A 62 4.46 -5.68 16.03
CA VAL A 62 5.70 -5.91 16.79
C VAL A 62 5.36 -6.22 18.24
N ASN A 63 6.01 -7.25 18.80
CA ASN A 63 6.04 -7.48 20.24
C ASN A 63 7.37 -6.93 20.80
N PRO A 64 7.36 -5.76 21.46
CA PRO A 64 8.59 -5.13 21.92
C PRO A 64 9.23 -5.85 23.11
N LYS A 65 8.44 -6.57 23.92
CA LYS A 65 8.95 -7.32 25.07
C LYS A 65 9.80 -8.51 24.61
N GLU A 66 9.28 -9.26 23.65
CA GLU A 66 9.95 -10.45 23.11
C GLU A 66 10.89 -10.13 21.94
N LYS A 67 10.91 -8.86 21.48
CA LYS A 67 11.66 -8.40 20.30
C LYS A 67 11.33 -9.19 19.04
N THR A 68 10.06 -9.53 18.84
CA THR A 68 9.59 -10.30 17.69
C THR A 68 8.63 -9.50 16.81
N VAL A 69 8.51 -9.91 15.55
CA VAL A 69 7.60 -9.33 14.55
C VAL A 69 6.68 -10.41 13.99
N LEU A 70 5.44 -10.05 13.65
CA LEU A 70 4.54 -10.96 12.97
C LEU A 70 4.99 -11.16 11.52
N LEU A 71 5.28 -12.41 11.18
CA LEU A 71 5.42 -12.88 9.80
C LEU A 71 4.36 -13.95 9.56
N TYR A 72 3.80 -13.96 8.36
CA TYR A 72 2.84 -14.97 7.94
C TYR A 72 3.15 -15.43 6.51
N ARG A 73 2.73 -16.66 6.20
CA ARG A 73 2.84 -17.21 4.84
C ARG A 73 1.56 -16.89 4.08
N ARG A 74 1.66 -16.21 2.94
CA ARG A 74 0.51 -15.91 2.07
C ARG A 74 0.13 -17.13 1.25
N ALA A 75 -1.17 -17.25 0.99
CA ALA A 75 -1.74 -18.21 0.05
C ALA A 75 -1.17 -19.62 0.26
N ALA A 76 -1.38 -20.16 1.46
CA ALA A 76 -0.88 -21.47 1.82
C ALA A 76 -1.59 -22.61 1.06
N ASP A 77 -2.73 -22.31 0.42
CA ASP A 77 -3.54 -23.25 -0.35
C ASP A 77 -3.55 -22.91 -1.86
N GLU A 78 -4.15 -23.81 -2.64
CA GLU A 78 -4.18 -23.67 -4.09
C GLU A 78 -5.24 -22.70 -4.62
N ASN A 79 -6.11 -22.19 -3.76
CA ASN A 79 -7.26 -21.35 -4.09
C ASN A 79 -6.97 -19.87 -3.80
N TYR A 80 -5.91 -19.33 -4.40
CA TYR A 80 -5.55 -17.93 -4.23
C TYR A 80 -5.31 -17.25 -5.57
N ASP A 81 -5.92 -16.08 -5.74
CA ASP A 81 -6.01 -15.37 -7.02
C ASP A 81 -4.65 -14.85 -7.52
N ASP A 82 -3.73 -14.49 -6.61
CA ASP A 82 -2.36 -14.05 -7.00
C ASP A 82 -1.31 -15.15 -6.75
N ALA A 83 -1.05 -15.94 -7.80
CA ALA A 83 -0.04 -17.00 -7.77
C ALA A 83 1.39 -16.49 -7.47
N ARG A 84 1.70 -15.21 -7.74
CA ARG A 84 3.06 -14.65 -7.56
C ARG A 84 3.46 -14.59 -6.09
N LEU A 85 2.47 -14.53 -5.18
CA LEU A 85 2.68 -14.40 -3.74
C LEU A 85 2.56 -15.73 -2.99
N ARG A 86 2.25 -16.82 -3.70
CA ARG A 86 2.06 -18.15 -3.10
C ARG A 86 3.28 -18.60 -2.32
N ASN A 87 3.04 -19.09 -1.10
CA ASN A 87 4.06 -19.60 -0.17
C ASN A 87 5.15 -18.61 0.23
N LYS A 88 5.03 -17.32 -0.15
CA LYS A 88 5.98 -16.29 0.29
C LYS A 88 5.65 -15.87 1.72
N LEU A 89 6.70 -15.55 2.46
CA LEU A 89 6.55 -14.84 3.73
C LEU A 89 6.14 -13.40 3.43
N SER A 90 5.27 -12.88 4.27
CA SER A 90 4.87 -11.49 4.27
C SER A 90 4.98 -10.94 5.68
N CYS A 91 5.41 -9.69 5.70
CA CYS A 91 5.30 -8.78 6.82
C CYS A 91 4.25 -7.74 6.44
N GLY A 92 3.70 -7.06 7.43
CA GLY A 92 2.69 -6.02 7.21
C GLY A 92 1.28 -6.55 6.95
N VAL A 93 0.32 -5.82 7.51
CA VAL A 93 -1.13 -6.00 7.32
C VAL A 93 -1.76 -4.69 6.88
#